data_AF-A0A960JPJ0-F1
#
_entry.id   AF-A0A960JPJ0-F1
#
_cell.length_a   1.000
_cell.length_b   1.000
_cell.length_c   1.000
_cell.angle_alpha   90.00
_cell.angle_beta   90.00
_cell.angle_gamma   90.00
#
_symmetry.space_group_name_H-M   'P 1'
#
loop_
_entity.id
_entity.type
_entity.pdbx_description
1 polymer ?
#
loop_
_entity_poly.entity_id
_entity_poly.type
_entity_poly.pdbx_seq_one_letter_code
_entity_poly.pdbx_strand_id
1 'polypeptide(L)' 'DPAHQGSGVGGALIRAVTDRCDEQGLGAYLESSKEQNVPFYGRHGFEVVERIEPSGQPATWRMWRDPA' A
#
# COMPACT_ATOMS: atom_id res chain seq x y z
N ASP A 1 -15.83 -1.26 -6.90
CA ASP A 1 -17.17 -0.66 -6.74
C ASP A 1 -17.17 0.23 -5.50
N PRO A 2 -17.47 1.54 -5.62
CA PRO A 2 -17.60 2.46 -4.49
C PRO A 2 -18.53 1.94 -3.39
N ALA A 3 -19.58 1.19 -3.74
CA ALA A 3 -20.54 0.63 -2.78
C ALA A 3 -19.93 -0.41 -1.82
N HIS A 4 -18.76 -0.95 -2.17
CA HIS A 4 -18.09 -1.99 -1.37
C HIS A 4 -16.88 -1.44 -0.58
N GLN A 5 -16.69 -0.12 -0.52
CA GLN A 5 -15.67 0.46 0.36
C GLN A 5 -16.00 0.23 1.84
N GLY A 6 -14.99 0.09 2.70
CA GLY A 6 -15.18 -0.16 4.14
C GLY A 6 -15.63 -1.58 4.52
N SER A 7 -15.83 -2.47 3.54
CA SER A 7 -16.23 -3.87 3.76
C SER A 7 -15.06 -4.82 4.12
N GLY A 8 -13.83 -4.30 4.24
CA GLY A 8 -12.64 -5.09 4.55
C GLY A 8 -12.02 -5.85 3.36
N VAL A 9 -12.67 -5.86 2.19
CA VAL A 9 -12.17 -6.52 0.97
C VAL A 9 -10.76 -6.06 0.59
N GLY A 10 -10.52 -4.75 0.60
CA GLY A 10 -9.19 -4.19 0.29
C GLY A 10 -8.11 -4.71 1.24
N GLY A 11 -8.40 -4.78 2.54
CA GLY A 11 -7.45 -5.32 3.52
C GLY A 11 -7.21 -6.83 3.36
N ALA A 12 -8.23 -7.58 2.95
CA ALA A 12 -8.09 -9.01 2.66
C ALA A 12 -7.19 -9.26 1.43
N LEU A 13 -7.33 -8.45 0.38
CA LEU A 13 -6.49 -8.54 -0.81
C LEU A 13 -5.03 -8.17 -0.51
N ILE A 14 -4.79 -7.11 0.27
CA ILE A 14 -3.44 -6.72 0.66
C ILE A 14 -2.78 -7.83 1.48
N ARG A 15 -3.49 -8.40 2.46
CA ARG A 15 -2.98 -9.53 3.26
C ARG A 15 -2.59 -10.73 2.40
N ALA A 16 -3.47 -11.17 1.49
CA ALA A 16 -3.18 -12.30 0.63
C ALA A 16 -1.90 -12.13 -0.21
N VAL A 17 -1.61 -10.89 -0.64
CA VAL A 17 -0.36 -10.58 -1.37
C VAL A 17 0.83 -10.55 -0.41
N THR A 18 0.72 -9.88 0.74
CA THR A 18 1.83 -9.79 1.70
C THR A 18 2.20 -11.14 2.30
N ASP A 19 1.22 -12.00 2.59
CA ASP A 19 1.46 -13.36 3.12
C ASP A 19 2.29 -14.18 2.12
N ARG A 20 2.00 -14.08 0.82
CA ARG A 20 2.76 -14.73 -0.24
C ARG A 20 4.17 -14.15 -0.40
N CYS A 21 4.34 -12.85 -0.19
CA CYS A 21 5.64 -12.19 -0.16
C CYS A 21 6.48 -12.67 1.02
N ASP A 22 5.88 -12.79 2.21
CA ASP A 22 6.52 -13.30 3.42
C ASP A 22 6.97 -14.75 3.25
N GLU A 23 6.11 -15.62 2.71
CA GLU A 23 6.43 -17.01 2.39
C GLU A 23 7.66 -17.17 1.46
N GLN A 24 7.93 -16.15 0.63
CA GLN A 24 9.03 -16.15 -0.32
C GLN A 24 10.24 -15.31 0.13
N GLY A 25 10.16 -14.66 1.29
CA GLY A 25 11.20 -13.72 1.76
C GLY A 25 11.37 -12.51 0.85
N LEU A 26 10.30 -12.05 0.20
CA LEU A 26 10.31 -10.92 -0.72
C LEU A 26 9.66 -9.69 -0.07
N GLY A 27 10.26 -8.52 -0.29
CA GLY A 27 9.59 -7.26 0.03
C GLY A 27 8.44 -6.95 -0.93
N ALA A 28 7.54 -6.05 -0.51
CA ALA A 28 6.42 -5.59 -1.30
C ALA A 28 6.50 -4.07 -1.51
N TYR A 29 6.22 -3.66 -2.76
CA TYR A 29 6.20 -2.26 -3.16
C TYR A 29 4.81 -1.84 -3.62
N LEU A 30 4.42 -0.62 -3.29
CA LEU A 30 3.24 0.02 -3.86
C LEU A 30 3.41 1.52 -4.04
N GLU A 31 2.51 2.08 -4.85
CA GLU A 31 2.34 3.51 -5.03
C GLU A 31 0.90 3.91 -4.68
N SER A 32 0.75 4.95 -3.87
CA SER A 32 -0.55 5.58 -3.60
C SER A 32 -0.55 6.98 -4.19
N SER A 33 -1.64 7.37 -4.86
CA SER A 33 -1.86 8.74 -5.35
C SER A 33 -2.76 9.56 -4.42
N LYS A 34 -3.06 9.04 -3.23
CA LYS A 34 -3.94 9.66 -2.22
C LYS A 34 -3.31 9.51 -0.83
N GLU A 35 -2.98 10.62 -0.20
CA GLU A 35 -2.38 10.65 1.15
C GLU A 35 -3.26 9.93 2.19
N GLN A 36 -4.58 10.10 2.10
CA GLN A 36 -5.55 9.46 3.00
C GLN A 36 -5.49 7.92 3.00
N ASN A 37 -4.90 7.30 1.97
CA ASN A 37 -4.73 5.84 1.91
C ASN A 37 -3.42 5.38 2.57
N VAL A 38 -2.46 6.28 2.82
CA VAL A 38 -1.17 5.92 3.44
C VAL A 38 -1.37 5.22 4.80
N PRO A 39 -2.24 5.70 5.72
CA PRO A 39 -2.49 4.98 6.98
C PRO A 39 -3.15 3.62 6.79
N PHE A 40 -3.91 3.42 5.70
CA PHE A 40 -4.49 2.11 5.40
C PHE A 40 -3.40 1.09 5.05
N TYR A 41 -2.45 1.46 4.17
CA TYR A 41 -1.32 0.59 3.84
C TYR A 41 -0.34 0.43 5.01
N GLY A 42 -0.16 1.45 5.84
CA GLY A 42 0.66 1.40 7.04
C GLY A 42 0.23 0.32 8.04
N ARG A 43 -1.08 0.07 8.18
CA ARG A 43 -1.60 -1.03 9.01
C ARG A 43 -1.20 -2.43 8.51
N HIS A 44 -0.72 -2.54 7.27
CA HIS A 44 -0.23 -3.77 6.67
C HIS A 44 1.31 -3.86 6.63
N GLY A 45 2.01 -2.94 7.31
CA GLY A 45 3.48 -2.95 7.41
C GLY A 45 4.20 -2.18 6.30
N PHE A 46 3.48 -1.42 5.46
CA PHE A 46 4.11 -0.55 4.47
C PHE A 46 4.53 0.78 5.09
N GLU A 47 5.74 1.23 4.77
CA GLU A 47 6.32 2.51 5.18
C GLU A 47 6.55 3.39 3.96
N VAL A 48 6.37 4.70 4.09
CA VAL A 48 6.67 5.65 3.01
C VAL A 48 8.18 5.74 2.85
N VAL A 49 8.68 5.38 1.66
CA VAL A 49 10.11 5.50 1.32
C VAL A 49 10.39 6.73 0.47
N GLU A 50 9.40 7.20 -0.29
CA GLU A 50 9.54 8.39 -1.12
C GLU A 50 8.19 9.07 -1.35
N ARG A 51 8.17 10.41 -1.34
CA ARG A 51 7.05 11.23 -1.80
C ARG A 51 7.51 11.98 -3.04
N ILE A 52 6.80 11.80 -4.15
CA ILE A 52 7.11 12.44 -5.43
C ILE A 52 6.01 13.43 -5.76
N GLU A 53 6.42 14.63 -6.17
CA GLU A 53 5.52 15.70 -6.60
C GLU A 53 5.93 16.19 -7.99
N PRO A 54 5.48 15.53 -9.06
CA PRO A 54 5.76 16.00 -10.41
C PRO A 54 4.98 17.29 -10.67
N SER A 55 5.61 18.26 -11.34
CA SER A 55 4.95 19.50 -11.73
C SER A 55 3.68 19.22 -12.54
N GLY A 56 2.54 19.72 -12.05
CA GLY A 56 1.24 19.56 -12.70
C GLY A 56 0.55 18.21 -12.49
N GLN A 57 1.05 17.33 -11.61
CA GLN A 57 0.45 16.01 -11.33
C GLN A 57 0.19 15.82 -9.82
N PRO A 58 -0.75 14.94 -9.44
CA PRO A 58 -0.93 14.56 -8.04
C PRO A 58 0.34 13.97 -7.45
N ALA A 59 0.57 14.21 -6.16
CA ALA A 59 1.65 13.58 -5.43
C ALA A 59 1.46 12.05 -5.41
N THR A 60 2.58 11.33 -5.40
CA THR A 60 2.62 9.88 -5.24
C THR A 60 3.46 9.53 -4.02
N TRP A 61 2.91 8.68 -3.16
CA TRP A 61 3.59 8.09 -2.02
C TRP A 61 4.02 6.69 -2.43
N ARG A 62 5.33 6.51 -2.56
CA ARG A 62 5.95 5.21 -2.77
C ARG A 62 6.18 4.57 -1.42
N MET A 63 5.73 3.34 -1.27
CA MET A 63 5.77 2.64 0.00
C MET A 63 6.43 1.27 -0.16
N TRP A 64 7.24 0.91 0.82
CA TRP A 64 7.93 -0.36 0.91
C TRP A 64 7.52 -1.11 2.16
N ARG A 65 7.50 -2.43 2.08
CA ARG A 65 7.33 -3.33 3.21
C ARG A 65 8.37 -4.43 3.09
N ASP A 66 9.16 -4.63 4.14
CA ASP A 66 10.02 -5.80 4.26
C ASP A 66 9.20 -7.07 4.56
N PRO A 67 9.67 -8.26 4.18
CA PRO A 67 9.03 -9.50 4.60
C PRO A 67 9.07 -9.63 6.13
N ALA A 68 8.01 -10.20 6.71
CA ALA A 68 7.86 -10.40 8.16
C ALA A 68 8.81 -11.46 8.75
#